data_AF-A0A3E0NLZ2-F1
#
_entry.id   AF-A0A3E0NLZ2-F1
#
_cell.length_a   1.000
_cell.length_b   1.000
_cell.length_c   1.000
_cell.angle_alpha   90.00
_cell.angle_beta   90.00
_cell.angle_gamma   90.00
#
_symmetry.space_group_name_H-M   'P 1'
#
loop_
_entity.id
_entity.type
_entity.pdbx_description
1 polymer ?
#
loop_
_entity_poly.entity_id
_entity_poly.type
_entity_poly.pdbx_seq_one_letter_code
_entity_poly.pdbx_strand_id
1 'polypeptide(L)'
;MEPRESLHELEMWMLRFRRARALVVDVLGNRGGARQALLRLFSEITPRGGPPRVVNVAAVRRHPAHGPHHLQARFMAPADSETWSPRERRAIRDVATTFDPEVELPPGQFGEWNYLVLSPLREFPTAAPATERPVYVLMDEKCFSATDIFLAGLKGLPGVILVGAASSGGSAFAQRIVLSEWPRLEVRLASMASFRADGRLFDGHGVQPDVVVEPAPEDFVSRSDRVLEEALRLAQGDLGRISQ
;
A
#
# COMPACT_ATOMS: atom_id res chain seq x y z
N MET A 1 -15.69 13.65 2.31
CA MET A 1 -14.73 14.05 1.27
C MET A 1 -14.83 13.02 0.17
N GLU A 2 -15.26 13.43 -1.02
CA GLU A 2 -15.35 12.53 -2.16
C GLU A 2 -13.94 12.08 -2.58
N PRO A 3 -13.72 10.85 -3.08
CA PRO A 3 -12.39 10.35 -3.44
C PRO A 3 -11.61 11.29 -4.37
N ARG A 4 -12.31 12.05 -5.23
CA ARG A 4 -11.72 13.06 -6.13
C ARG A 4 -11.16 14.28 -5.39
N GLU A 5 -11.81 14.71 -4.31
CA GLU A 5 -11.37 15.87 -3.51
C GLU A 5 -10.09 15.53 -2.75
N SER A 6 -10.02 14.36 -2.12
CA SER A 6 -8.83 13.91 -1.36
C SER A 6 -7.59 13.76 -2.24
N LEU A 7 -7.76 13.29 -3.48
CA LEU A 7 -6.65 13.18 -4.42
C LEU A 7 -6.20 14.55 -4.88
N HIS A 8 -7.12 15.47 -5.17
CA HIS A 8 -6.78 16.83 -5.53
C HIS A 8 -5.99 17.54 -4.42
N GLU A 9 -6.40 17.38 -3.16
CA GLU A 9 -5.66 17.92 -2.01
C GLU A 9 -4.26 17.33 -1.92
N LEU A 10 -4.10 16.03 -2.11
CA LEU A 10 -2.78 15.39 -2.16
C LEU A 10 -1.91 16.03 -3.24
N GLU A 11 -2.42 16.28 -4.45
CA GLU A 11 -1.63 16.92 -5.51
C GLU A 11 -1.17 18.31 -5.10
N MET A 12 -2.10 19.11 -4.57
CA MET A 12 -1.85 20.49 -4.15
C MET A 12 -0.81 20.56 -3.04
N TRP A 13 -0.90 19.68 -2.05
CA TRP A 13 0.07 19.63 -0.95
C TRP A 13 1.43 19.11 -1.39
N MET A 14 1.47 18.08 -2.21
CA MET A 14 2.73 17.56 -2.74
C MET A 14 3.49 18.61 -3.56
N LEU A 15 2.78 19.41 -4.37
CA LEU A 15 3.34 20.57 -5.06
C LEU A 15 3.98 21.59 -4.10
N ARG A 16 3.35 21.85 -2.95
CA ARG A 16 3.87 22.73 -1.90
C ARG A 16 5.08 22.13 -1.18
N PHE A 17 5.07 20.82 -0.96
CA PHE A 17 6.15 20.09 -0.28
C PHE A 17 7.33 19.73 -1.18
N ARG A 18 7.29 20.06 -2.48
CA ARG A 18 8.40 19.79 -3.43
C ARG A 18 9.75 20.37 -2.99
N ARG A 19 9.77 21.45 -2.20
CA ARG A 19 10.98 22.09 -1.66
C ARG A 19 11.34 21.62 -0.26
N ALA A 20 10.51 20.79 0.37
CA ALA A 20 10.83 20.21 1.66
C ALA A 20 12.06 19.31 1.53
N ARG A 21 12.94 19.34 2.53
CA ARG A 21 14.17 18.55 2.53
C ARG A 21 13.93 17.08 2.91
N ALA A 22 12.81 16.81 3.58
CA ALA A 22 12.30 15.49 3.92
C ALA A 22 10.76 15.53 3.89
N LEU A 23 10.12 14.36 3.81
CA LEU A 23 8.67 14.22 3.87
C LEU A 23 8.28 13.28 5.02
N VAL A 24 7.33 13.69 5.84
CA VAL A 24 6.65 12.79 6.79
C VAL A 24 5.25 12.53 6.26
N VAL A 25 4.88 11.26 6.14
CA VAL A 25 3.57 10.80 5.71
C VAL A 25 2.94 10.03 6.86
N ASP A 26 1.98 10.66 7.52
CA ASP A 26 1.28 10.06 8.65
C ASP A 26 0.09 9.22 8.16
N VAL A 27 0.11 7.92 8.46
CA VAL A 27 -1.02 7.00 8.23
C VAL A 27 -1.43 6.28 9.52
N LEU A 28 -1.06 6.79 10.69
CA LEU A 28 -1.49 6.27 11.99
C LEU A 28 -3.03 6.19 12.04
N GLY A 29 -3.57 5.08 12.54
CA GLY A 29 -5.01 4.88 12.62
C GLY A 29 -5.73 4.60 11.29
N ASN A 30 -5.03 4.57 10.15
CA ASN A 30 -5.66 4.50 8.83
C ASN A 30 -6.12 3.08 8.47
N ARG A 31 -7.44 2.86 8.52
CA ARG A 31 -8.08 1.55 8.27
C ARG A 31 -8.25 1.17 6.79
N GLY A 32 -7.69 1.96 5.88
CA GLY A 32 -7.68 1.70 4.44
C GLY A 32 -8.71 2.51 3.66
N GLY A 33 -9.13 1.97 2.52
CA GLY A 33 -9.96 2.69 1.56
C GLY A 33 -9.56 2.35 0.13
N ALA A 34 -9.38 3.38 -0.68
CA ALA A 34 -8.98 3.25 -2.07
C ALA A 34 -7.45 3.40 -2.23
N ARG A 35 -6.86 2.81 -3.29
CA ARG A 35 -5.39 2.66 -3.43
C ARG A 35 -4.71 3.82 -4.17
N GLN A 36 -5.46 4.82 -4.65
CA GLN A 36 -4.93 5.91 -5.50
C GLN A 36 -3.81 6.71 -4.82
N ALA A 37 -3.91 6.94 -3.51
CA ALA A 37 -2.87 7.65 -2.75
C ALA A 37 -1.52 6.93 -2.82
N LEU A 38 -1.51 5.59 -2.84
CA LEU A 38 -0.29 4.78 -3.04
C LEU A 38 0.28 5.02 -4.43
N LEU A 39 -0.53 4.85 -5.48
CA LEU A 39 -0.08 5.00 -6.87
C LEU A 39 0.53 6.38 -7.09
N ARG A 40 -0.10 7.40 -6.50
CA ARG A 40 0.36 8.78 -6.56
C ARG A 40 1.67 8.99 -5.82
N LEU A 41 1.71 8.68 -4.52
CA LEU A 41 2.91 8.89 -3.72
C LEU A 41 4.10 8.12 -4.28
N PHE A 42 3.90 6.86 -4.67
CA PHE A 42 4.93 6.05 -5.32
C PHE A 42 5.51 6.74 -6.56
N SER A 43 4.65 7.32 -7.40
CA SER A 43 5.07 8.03 -8.61
C SER A 43 5.87 9.29 -8.31
N GLU A 44 5.59 9.96 -7.21
CA GLU A 44 6.28 11.19 -6.84
C GLU A 44 7.63 10.97 -6.16
N ILE A 45 7.78 9.88 -5.42
CA ILE A 45 8.98 9.60 -4.63
C ILE A 45 9.96 8.65 -5.36
N THR A 46 9.57 8.12 -6.52
CA THR A 46 10.41 7.24 -7.34
C THR A 46 10.93 7.99 -8.57
N PRO A 47 12.20 7.81 -8.98
CA PRO A 47 12.74 8.43 -10.18
C PRO A 47 11.88 8.17 -11.43
N ARG A 48 11.81 9.17 -12.32
CA ARG A 48 11.17 9.00 -13.64
C ARG A 48 11.85 7.86 -14.40
N GLY A 49 11.05 6.93 -14.90
CA GLY A 49 11.57 5.76 -15.59
C GLY A 49 12.13 4.69 -14.64
N GLY A 50 11.97 4.82 -13.32
CA GLY A 50 12.21 3.73 -12.37
C GLY A 50 11.45 2.44 -12.75
N PRO A 51 11.93 1.27 -12.29
CA PRO A 51 11.30 0.00 -12.62
C PRO A 51 9.90 -0.11 -12.00
N PRO A 52 8.92 -0.70 -12.72
CA PRO A 52 7.66 -1.10 -12.12
C PRO A 52 7.87 -2.12 -10.99
N ARG A 53 7.00 -2.09 -10.00
CA ARG A 53 7.03 -2.98 -8.84
C ARG A 53 5.69 -3.68 -8.66
N VAL A 54 5.68 -5.01 -8.67
CA VAL A 54 4.49 -5.78 -8.24
C VAL A 54 4.44 -5.73 -6.71
N VAL A 55 3.29 -5.37 -6.14
CA VAL A 55 3.14 -5.24 -4.67
C VAL A 55 2.06 -6.14 -4.09
N ASN A 56 1.09 -6.54 -4.92
CA ASN A 56 0.00 -7.40 -4.50
C ASN A 56 -0.32 -8.39 -5.63
N VAL A 57 -0.33 -9.68 -5.29
CA VAL A 57 -0.80 -10.77 -6.14
C VAL A 57 -2.03 -11.34 -5.46
N ALA A 58 -3.16 -11.46 -6.15
CA ALA A 58 -4.40 -11.93 -5.55
C ALA A 58 -5.20 -12.82 -6.50
N ALA A 59 -5.96 -13.75 -5.94
CA ALA A 59 -6.93 -14.54 -6.68
C ALA A 59 -8.32 -14.34 -6.09
N VAL A 60 -9.31 -14.16 -6.96
CA VAL A 60 -10.70 -13.94 -6.57
C VAL A 60 -11.34 -15.27 -6.19
N ARG A 61 -12.05 -15.31 -5.07
CA ARG A 61 -12.90 -16.45 -4.71
C ARG A 61 -14.02 -16.56 -5.76
N ARG A 62 -14.15 -17.69 -6.43
CA ARG A 62 -15.21 -17.90 -7.44
C ARG A 62 -16.58 -17.76 -6.79
N HIS A 63 -17.40 -16.92 -7.37
CA HIS A 63 -18.78 -16.69 -6.99
C HIS A 63 -19.53 -16.09 -8.19
N PRO A 64 -20.81 -16.40 -8.42
CA PRO A 64 -21.56 -15.86 -9.57
C PRO A 64 -21.60 -14.32 -9.63
N ALA A 65 -21.48 -13.65 -8.48
CA ALA A 65 -21.42 -12.19 -8.41
C ALA A 65 -20.03 -11.58 -8.71
N HIS A 66 -18.98 -12.40 -8.77
CA HIS A 66 -17.61 -11.93 -9.03
C HIS A 66 -17.26 -12.13 -10.51
N GLY A 67 -17.42 -11.05 -11.29
CA GLY A 67 -17.07 -11.05 -12.71
C GLY A 67 -15.56 -10.95 -12.98
N PRO A 68 -15.14 -11.00 -14.26
CA PRO A 68 -13.73 -10.93 -14.66
C PRO A 68 -13.03 -9.63 -14.24
N HIS A 69 -13.79 -8.55 -14.05
CA HIS A 69 -13.28 -7.24 -13.62
C HIS A 69 -13.45 -6.98 -12.12
N HIS A 70 -13.75 -8.01 -11.31
CA HIS A 70 -14.03 -7.87 -9.87
C HIS A 70 -12.94 -7.07 -9.15
N LEU A 71 -11.66 -7.29 -9.48
CA LEU A 71 -10.54 -6.58 -8.83
C LEU A 71 -10.11 -5.27 -9.51
N GLN A 72 -10.80 -4.81 -10.55
CA GLN A 72 -10.44 -3.56 -11.25
C GLN A 72 -10.51 -2.35 -10.31
N ALA A 73 -11.50 -2.30 -9.41
CA ALA A 73 -11.62 -1.27 -8.38
C ALA A 73 -10.46 -1.27 -7.37
N ARG A 74 -9.64 -2.32 -7.37
CA ARG A 74 -8.42 -2.48 -6.56
C ARG A 74 -7.16 -2.27 -7.39
N PHE A 75 -7.27 -1.78 -8.62
CA PHE A 75 -6.17 -1.58 -9.57
C PHE A 75 -5.43 -2.87 -9.89
N MET A 76 -6.15 -4.01 -9.86
CA MET A 76 -5.59 -5.31 -10.18
C MET A 76 -6.21 -5.88 -11.44
N ALA A 77 -5.40 -6.56 -12.23
CA ALA A 77 -5.83 -7.26 -13.42
C ALA A 77 -4.98 -8.52 -13.66
N PRO A 78 -5.46 -9.49 -14.48
CA PRO A 78 -4.70 -10.67 -14.87
C PRO A 78 -3.41 -10.33 -15.62
N ALA A 79 -2.44 -11.26 -15.67
CA ALA A 79 -1.12 -11.02 -16.25
C ALA A 79 -1.14 -10.64 -17.75
N ASP A 80 -2.13 -11.14 -18.49
CA ASP A 80 -2.31 -10.91 -19.92
C ASP A 80 -3.14 -9.66 -20.24
N SER A 81 -3.70 -8.98 -19.24
CA SER A 81 -4.52 -7.77 -19.40
C SER A 81 -3.88 -6.72 -20.31
N GLU A 82 -4.65 -6.20 -21.26
CA GLU A 82 -4.27 -5.11 -22.17
C GLU A 82 -3.88 -3.81 -21.46
N THR A 83 -4.31 -3.65 -20.21
CA THR A 83 -4.01 -2.46 -19.38
C THR A 83 -2.54 -2.35 -18.99
N TRP A 84 -1.77 -3.44 -19.04
CA TRP A 84 -0.37 -3.44 -18.65
C TRP A 84 0.55 -2.93 -19.76
N SER A 85 1.39 -1.96 -19.43
CA SER A 85 2.50 -1.55 -20.29
C SER A 85 3.51 -2.69 -20.46
N PRO A 86 4.35 -2.67 -21.50
CA PRO A 86 5.40 -3.69 -21.69
C PRO A 86 6.36 -3.83 -20.51
N ARG A 87 6.60 -2.74 -19.76
CA ARG A 87 7.45 -2.76 -18.55
C ARG A 87 6.76 -3.44 -17.38
N GLU A 88 5.48 -3.19 -17.18
CA GLU A 88 4.68 -3.82 -16.12
C GLU A 88 4.50 -5.31 -16.37
N ARG A 89 4.21 -5.70 -17.63
CA ARG A 89 4.15 -7.14 -17.99
C ARG A 89 5.45 -7.87 -17.72
N ARG A 90 6.60 -7.20 -17.92
CA ARG A 90 7.90 -7.78 -17.58
C ARG A 90 8.01 -7.99 -16.07
N ALA A 91 7.71 -6.98 -15.26
CA ALA A 91 7.73 -7.10 -13.81
C ALA A 91 6.77 -8.21 -13.30
N ILE A 92 5.58 -8.35 -13.90
CA ILE A 92 4.65 -9.43 -13.60
C ILE A 92 5.26 -10.79 -13.92
N ARG A 93 5.88 -10.96 -15.10
CA ARG A 93 6.54 -12.22 -15.46
C ARG A 93 7.68 -12.56 -14.50
N ASP A 94 8.50 -11.57 -14.13
CA ASP A 94 9.64 -11.77 -13.24
C ASP A 94 9.19 -12.18 -11.83
N VAL A 95 8.06 -11.66 -11.35
CA VAL A 95 7.45 -12.14 -10.09
C VAL A 95 6.81 -13.49 -10.27
N ALA A 96 6.08 -13.74 -11.36
CA ALA A 96 5.41 -15.01 -11.60
C ALA A 96 6.35 -16.23 -11.67
N THR A 97 7.64 -16.04 -12.00
CA THR A 97 8.64 -17.13 -11.99
C THR A 97 9.13 -17.49 -10.60
N THR A 98 8.97 -16.60 -9.61
CA THR A 98 9.47 -16.77 -8.24
C THR A 98 8.36 -16.77 -7.19
N PHE A 99 7.13 -16.47 -7.59
CA PHE A 99 5.97 -16.40 -6.71
C PHE A 99 5.58 -17.80 -6.22
N ASP A 100 5.67 -17.99 -4.91
CA ASP A 100 5.30 -19.22 -4.21
C ASP A 100 4.33 -18.86 -3.05
N PRO A 101 3.00 -19.02 -3.23
CA PRO A 101 2.04 -18.56 -2.24
C PRO A 101 2.14 -19.38 -0.94
N GLU A 102 2.26 -18.68 0.19
CA GLU A 102 2.36 -19.27 1.53
C GLU A 102 1.23 -20.24 1.85
N VAL A 103 0.05 -20.02 1.25
CA VAL A 103 -1.10 -20.90 1.36
C VAL A 103 -1.54 -21.31 -0.03
N GLU A 104 -1.61 -22.62 -0.27
CA GLU A 104 -2.16 -23.18 -1.50
C GLU A 104 -3.67 -22.90 -1.57
N LEU A 105 -4.12 -22.35 -2.69
CA LEU A 105 -5.53 -22.07 -2.90
C LEU A 105 -6.27 -23.35 -3.33
N PRO A 106 -7.41 -23.69 -2.70
CA PRO A 106 -8.17 -24.88 -3.07
C PRO A 106 -8.51 -24.93 -4.57
N PRO A 107 -8.20 -26.05 -5.26
CA PRO A 107 -8.45 -26.18 -6.69
C PRO A 107 -9.89 -25.88 -7.08
N GLY A 108 -10.06 -25.10 -8.15
CA GLY A 108 -11.38 -24.74 -8.68
C GLY A 108 -12.18 -23.75 -7.83
N GLN A 109 -11.71 -23.35 -6.64
CA GLN A 109 -12.41 -22.37 -5.80
C GLN A 109 -11.99 -20.93 -6.08
N PHE A 110 -10.82 -20.71 -6.66
CA PHE A 110 -10.29 -19.39 -6.98
C PHE A 110 -10.13 -19.20 -8.50
N GLY A 111 -10.17 -17.94 -8.92
CA GLY A 111 -9.88 -17.51 -10.28
C GLY A 111 -8.37 -17.41 -10.53
N GLU A 112 -8.03 -16.82 -11.67
CA GLU A 112 -6.63 -16.56 -12.05
C GLU A 112 -5.97 -15.53 -11.13
N TRP A 113 -4.63 -15.52 -11.16
CA TRP A 113 -3.84 -14.51 -10.45
C TRP A 113 -3.98 -13.14 -11.09
N ASN A 114 -4.24 -12.15 -10.25
CA ASN A 114 -4.34 -10.73 -10.58
C ASN A 114 -3.23 -9.97 -9.86
N TYR A 115 -2.73 -8.91 -10.49
CA TYR A 115 -1.54 -8.20 -10.05
C TYR A 115 -1.85 -6.72 -9.84
N LEU A 116 -1.39 -6.14 -8.74
CA LEU A 116 -1.22 -4.69 -8.60
C LEU A 116 0.23 -4.35 -8.90
N VAL A 117 0.45 -3.52 -9.92
CA VAL A 117 1.77 -3.02 -10.29
C VAL A 117 1.83 -1.51 -10.03
N LEU A 118 2.85 -1.07 -9.31
CA LEU A 118 3.18 0.34 -9.14
C LEU A 118 4.23 0.74 -10.17
N SER A 119 3.93 1.77 -10.95
CA SER A 119 4.84 2.34 -11.94
C SER A 119 4.90 3.86 -11.74
N PRO A 120 6.05 4.52 -11.92
CA PRO A 120 6.10 5.97 -11.91
C PRO A 120 5.25 6.53 -13.05
N LEU A 121 4.15 7.19 -12.72
CA LEU A 121 3.20 7.73 -13.69
C LEU A 121 3.76 9.02 -14.32
N ARG A 122 3.76 9.08 -15.65
CA ARG A 122 4.38 10.18 -16.44
C ARG A 122 3.71 11.53 -16.22
N GLU A 123 2.42 11.50 -15.90
CA GLU A 123 1.54 12.68 -15.80
C GLU A 123 1.80 13.50 -14.54
N PHE A 124 2.49 12.94 -13.55
CA PHE A 124 2.76 13.66 -12.31
C PHE A 124 4.10 14.42 -12.34
N PRO A 125 4.12 15.68 -11.84
CA PRO A 125 5.37 16.37 -11.60
C PRO A 125 6.13 15.59 -10.54
N THR A 126 7.32 15.08 -10.87
CA THR A 126 8.15 14.38 -9.90
C THR A 126 8.83 15.40 -8.99
N ALA A 127 8.66 15.22 -7.68
CA ALA A 127 9.54 15.83 -6.71
C ALA A 127 10.94 15.19 -6.81
N ALA A 128 11.89 15.66 -6.00
CA ALA A 128 13.13 14.93 -5.79
C ALA A 128 12.78 13.51 -5.28
N PRO A 129 13.42 12.45 -5.82
CA PRO A 129 13.16 11.08 -5.40
C PRO A 129 13.49 10.90 -3.92
N ALA A 130 12.97 9.84 -3.30
CA ALA A 130 13.16 9.56 -1.88
C ALA A 130 14.65 9.46 -1.47
N THR A 131 15.54 9.10 -2.39
CA THR A 131 17.00 9.08 -2.19
C THR A 131 17.64 10.44 -1.96
N GLU A 132 17.01 11.51 -2.46
CA GLU A 132 17.46 12.90 -2.29
C GLU A 132 16.62 13.66 -1.26
N ARG A 133 15.40 13.18 -1.01
CA ARG A 133 14.43 13.74 -0.10
C ARG A 133 13.78 12.60 0.70
N PRO A 134 14.38 12.18 1.82
CA PRO A 134 13.93 10.99 2.55
C PRO A 134 12.47 11.12 2.99
N VAL A 135 11.79 9.98 2.97
CA VAL A 135 10.36 9.86 3.27
C VAL A 135 10.19 8.97 4.50
N TYR A 136 9.59 9.50 5.55
CA TYR A 136 9.26 8.75 6.76
C TYR A 136 7.75 8.51 6.79
N VAL A 137 7.33 7.27 6.89
CA VAL A 137 5.91 6.89 6.92
C VAL A 137 5.57 6.40 8.31
N LEU A 138 4.66 7.09 8.99
CA LEU A 138 4.24 6.75 10.36
C LEU A 138 3.13 5.69 10.29
N MET A 139 3.27 4.60 11.04
CA MET A 139 2.35 3.47 10.99
C MET A 139 2.11 2.84 12.37
N ASP A 140 0.96 2.19 12.53
CA ASP A 140 0.53 1.54 13.76
C ASP A 140 -0.29 0.26 13.49
N GLU A 141 -0.71 -0.42 14.55
CA GLU A 141 -1.51 -1.65 14.50
C GLU A 141 -2.92 -1.44 13.91
N LYS A 142 -3.38 -0.20 13.78
CA LYS A 142 -4.68 0.13 13.19
C LYS A 142 -4.62 0.30 11.68
N CYS A 143 -3.41 0.38 11.12
CA CYS A 143 -3.18 0.34 9.68
C CYS A 143 -3.74 -0.98 9.11
N PHE A 144 -4.74 -0.90 8.22
CA PHE A 144 -5.44 -2.08 7.70
C PHE A 144 -5.85 -1.94 6.23
N SER A 145 -6.08 -3.06 5.53
CA SER A 145 -6.70 -3.10 4.19
C SER A 145 -5.84 -2.42 3.12
N ALA A 146 -6.33 -1.35 2.50
CA ALA A 146 -5.54 -0.62 1.51
C ALA A 146 -4.27 -0.01 2.12
N THR A 147 -4.24 0.24 3.44
CA THR A 147 -3.05 0.75 4.12
C THR A 147 -1.96 -0.33 4.23
N ASP A 148 -2.30 -1.61 4.42
CA ASP A 148 -1.31 -2.70 4.34
C ASP A 148 -0.64 -2.74 2.97
N ILE A 149 -1.43 -2.58 1.90
CA ILE A 149 -0.91 -2.51 0.52
C ILE A 149 -0.06 -1.25 0.32
N PHE A 150 -0.47 -0.12 0.90
CA PHE A 150 0.30 1.13 0.86
C PHE A 150 1.68 0.94 1.49
N LEU A 151 1.72 0.42 2.71
CA LEU A 151 2.97 0.18 3.45
C LEU A 151 3.84 -0.86 2.74
N ALA A 152 3.27 -1.96 2.24
CA ALA A 152 4.01 -2.97 1.48
C ALA A 152 4.57 -2.43 0.16
N GLY A 153 3.83 -1.55 -0.52
CA GLY A 153 4.26 -0.92 -1.76
C GLY A 153 5.43 0.05 -1.58
N LEU A 154 5.55 0.65 -0.39
CA LEU A 154 6.62 1.57 -0.03
C LEU A 154 7.81 0.91 0.67
N LYS A 155 7.58 -0.19 1.39
CA LYS A 155 8.61 -0.91 2.16
C LYS A 155 9.80 -1.28 1.28
N GLY A 156 11.02 -0.96 1.74
CA GLY A 156 12.26 -1.28 1.05
C GLY A 156 12.58 -0.40 -0.16
N LEU A 157 11.79 0.65 -0.44
CA LEU A 157 12.18 1.66 -1.42
C LEU A 157 13.37 2.47 -0.88
N PRO A 158 14.41 2.75 -1.69
CA PRO A 158 15.54 3.57 -1.27
C PRO A 158 15.07 4.95 -0.77
N GLY A 159 15.49 5.33 0.43
CA GLY A 159 15.12 6.61 1.05
C GLY A 159 13.72 6.65 1.65
N VAL A 160 13.00 5.53 1.74
CA VAL A 160 11.73 5.42 2.46
C VAL A 160 11.91 4.60 3.73
N ILE A 161 11.46 5.12 4.87
CA ILE A 161 11.60 4.52 6.19
C ILE A 161 10.23 4.44 6.84
N LEU A 162 9.76 3.23 7.18
CA LEU A 162 8.53 3.03 7.93
C LEU A 162 8.83 3.10 9.44
N VAL A 163 8.09 3.90 10.19
CA VAL A 163 8.34 4.18 11.62
C VAL A 163 7.07 3.90 12.42
N GLY A 164 7.17 3.17 13.52
CA GLY A 164 6.03 2.88 14.42
C GLY A 164 5.87 1.39 14.72
N ALA A 165 4.63 0.90 14.73
CA ALA A 165 4.31 -0.50 15.01
C ALA A 165 3.83 -1.24 13.75
N ALA A 166 3.87 -2.58 13.79
CA ALA A 166 3.41 -3.40 12.67
C ALA A 166 1.92 -3.18 12.36
N SER A 167 1.55 -3.14 11.08
CA SER A 167 0.15 -3.01 10.67
C SER A 167 -0.67 -4.26 11.00
N SER A 168 -2.00 -4.18 10.95
CA SER A 168 -2.89 -5.28 11.35
C SER A 168 -2.79 -6.50 10.42
N GLY A 169 -2.44 -6.33 9.14
CA GLY A 169 -2.34 -7.43 8.19
C GLY A 169 -3.69 -7.94 7.72
N GLY A 170 -4.29 -7.28 6.73
CA GLY A 170 -5.36 -7.88 5.95
C GLY A 170 -5.73 -7.10 4.72
N SER A 171 -6.11 -7.78 3.64
CA SER A 171 -6.50 -7.14 2.37
C SER A 171 -7.36 -8.07 1.53
N ALA A 172 -8.60 -8.29 1.96
CA ALA A 172 -9.45 -9.36 1.40
C ALA A 172 -10.59 -8.89 0.48
N PHE A 173 -10.66 -7.57 0.19
CA PHE A 173 -11.75 -6.92 -0.53
C PHE A 173 -13.15 -7.42 -0.09
N ALA A 174 -13.47 -7.22 1.19
CA ALA A 174 -14.70 -7.72 1.78
C ALA A 174 -15.96 -7.21 1.06
N GLN A 175 -16.87 -8.14 0.75
CA GLN A 175 -18.18 -7.87 0.16
C GLN A 175 -19.24 -7.88 1.24
N ARG A 176 -20.13 -6.89 1.18
CA ARG A 176 -21.30 -6.80 2.04
C ARG A 176 -22.41 -7.68 1.46
N ILE A 177 -22.92 -8.62 2.26
CA ILE A 177 -24.00 -9.52 1.88
C ILE A 177 -25.12 -9.37 2.91
N VAL A 178 -26.30 -8.96 2.45
CA VAL A 178 -27.52 -8.93 3.27
C VAL A 178 -28.21 -10.28 3.10
N LEU A 179 -28.61 -10.91 4.21
CA LEU A 179 -29.26 -12.21 4.16
C LEU A 179 -30.73 -12.06 3.73
N SER A 180 -31.16 -12.82 2.71
CA SER A 180 -32.50 -12.69 2.12
C SER A 180 -33.62 -12.86 3.15
N GLU A 181 -33.51 -13.90 3.99
CA GLU A 181 -34.49 -14.22 5.04
C GLU A 181 -34.39 -13.28 6.26
N TRP A 182 -33.27 -12.56 6.40
CA TRP A 182 -32.97 -11.71 7.55
C TRP A 182 -32.42 -10.37 7.06
N PRO A 183 -33.24 -9.49 6.46
CA PRO A 183 -32.76 -8.27 5.80
C PRO A 183 -32.14 -7.24 6.76
N ARG A 184 -32.27 -7.44 8.08
CA ARG A 184 -31.59 -6.67 9.12
C ARG A 184 -30.22 -7.22 9.51
N LEU A 185 -29.83 -8.37 8.97
CA LEU A 185 -28.55 -9.03 9.21
C LEU A 185 -27.66 -8.91 7.97
N GLU A 186 -26.47 -8.36 8.19
CA GLU A 186 -25.42 -8.21 7.21
C GLU A 186 -24.19 -9.01 7.65
N VAL A 187 -23.57 -9.70 6.69
CA VAL A 187 -22.24 -10.29 6.85
C VAL A 187 -21.27 -9.67 5.85
N ARG A 188 -20.00 -9.57 6.26
CA ARG A 188 -18.91 -9.13 5.39
C ARG A 188 -17.96 -10.29 5.17
N LEU A 189 -17.85 -10.73 3.93
CA LEU A 189 -17.03 -11.89 3.57
C LEU A 189 -15.91 -11.48 2.62
N ALA A 190 -14.72 -12.02 2.83
CA ALA A 190 -13.59 -11.91 1.93
C ALA A 190 -13.98 -12.39 0.52
N SER A 191 -13.55 -11.66 -0.52
CA SER A 191 -13.76 -12.08 -1.92
C SER A 191 -12.48 -12.42 -2.66
N MET A 192 -11.31 -12.28 -2.03
CA MET A 192 -10.03 -12.65 -2.61
C MET A 192 -9.07 -13.16 -1.55
N ALA A 193 -8.16 -14.04 -1.96
CA ALA A 193 -6.92 -14.32 -1.25
C ALA A 193 -5.85 -13.36 -1.78
N SER A 194 -5.11 -12.71 -0.88
CA SER A 194 -4.26 -11.57 -1.21
C SER A 194 -2.88 -11.76 -0.62
N PHE A 195 -1.88 -11.73 -1.50
CA PHE A 195 -0.50 -12.04 -1.20
C PHE A 195 0.40 -10.86 -1.58
N ARG A 196 1.54 -10.80 -0.92
CA ARG A 196 2.68 -9.96 -1.31
C ARG A 196 3.38 -10.59 -2.52
N ALA A 197 4.27 -9.84 -3.17
CA ALA A 197 5.03 -10.36 -4.31
C ALA A 197 5.99 -11.50 -3.94
N ASP A 198 6.35 -11.65 -2.66
CA ASP A 198 7.17 -12.74 -2.12
C ASP A 198 6.34 -13.98 -1.73
N GLY A 199 5.03 -13.99 -2.00
CA GLY A 199 4.16 -15.13 -1.72
C GLY A 199 3.52 -15.14 -0.33
N ARG A 200 3.96 -14.27 0.60
CA ARG A 200 3.35 -14.20 1.94
C ARG A 200 1.93 -13.67 1.88
N LEU A 201 1.04 -14.24 2.70
CA LEU A 201 -0.33 -13.76 2.80
C LEU A 201 -0.36 -12.38 3.45
N PHE A 202 -1.27 -11.48 3.05
CA PHE A 202 -1.51 -10.24 3.79
C PHE A 202 -2.31 -10.49 5.07
N ASP A 203 -3.32 -11.34 4.99
CA ASP A 203 -4.20 -11.66 6.10
C ASP A 203 -3.41 -12.37 7.21
N GLY A 204 -3.37 -11.76 8.39
CA GLY A 204 -2.60 -12.25 9.54
C GLY A 204 -1.12 -11.84 9.56
N HIS A 205 -0.61 -11.19 8.50
CA HIS A 205 0.78 -10.74 8.43
C HIS A 205 0.87 -9.24 8.14
N GLY A 206 0.92 -8.45 9.21
CA GLY A 206 1.22 -7.02 9.18
C GLY A 206 2.51 -6.67 8.44
N VAL A 207 2.55 -5.52 7.79
CA VAL A 207 3.81 -4.93 7.32
C VAL A 207 4.61 -4.50 8.53
N GLN A 208 5.87 -4.93 8.59
CA GLN A 208 6.77 -4.57 9.69
C GLN A 208 7.40 -3.19 9.43
N PRO A 209 7.51 -2.32 10.45
CA PRO A 209 8.23 -1.07 10.34
C PRO A 209 9.73 -1.31 10.06
N ASP A 210 10.43 -0.28 9.58
CA ASP A 210 11.90 -0.28 9.53
C ASP A 210 12.48 0.14 10.88
N VAL A 211 11.80 1.06 11.57
CA VAL A 211 12.13 1.52 12.92
C VAL A 211 10.92 1.27 13.82
N VAL A 212 11.08 0.34 14.76
CA VAL A 212 10.03 0.00 15.72
C VAL A 212 9.91 1.11 16.78
N VAL A 213 8.71 1.65 16.92
CA VAL A 213 8.32 2.55 18.01
C VAL A 213 6.99 2.03 18.56
N GLU A 214 7.07 1.29 19.66
CA GLU A 214 5.88 0.73 20.32
C GLU A 214 5.14 1.81 21.11
N PRO A 215 3.80 1.77 21.13
CA PRO A 215 3.01 2.68 21.96
C PRO A 215 3.31 2.43 23.44
N ALA A 216 3.52 3.51 24.18
CA ALA A 216 3.67 3.50 25.62
C ALA A 216 2.41 4.04 26.31
N PRO A 217 2.12 3.66 27.57
CA PRO A 217 0.97 4.18 28.30
C PRO A 217 0.88 5.72 28.31
N GLU A 218 2.02 6.40 28.33
CA GLU A 218 2.12 7.86 28.35
C GLU A 218 1.59 8.51 27.07
N ASP A 219 1.61 7.80 25.93
CA ASP A 219 1.11 8.30 24.65
C ASP A 219 -0.43 8.47 24.65
N PHE A 220 -1.13 7.80 25.57
CA PHE A 220 -2.57 7.90 25.70
C PHE A 220 -3.02 8.98 26.70
N VAL A 221 -2.09 9.51 27.49
CA VAL A 221 -2.38 10.45 28.59
C VAL A 221 -1.76 11.82 28.35
N SER A 222 -0.66 11.87 27.60
CA SER A 222 0.05 13.10 27.28
C SER A 222 -0.27 13.59 25.85
N ARG A 223 0.34 14.70 25.44
CA ARG A 223 0.29 15.22 24.06
C ARG A 223 1.53 14.86 23.24
N SER A 224 2.37 13.92 23.69
CA SER A 224 3.54 13.49 22.92
C SER A 224 3.13 12.56 21.79
N ASP A 225 3.78 12.71 20.64
CA ASP A 225 3.66 11.79 19.51
C ASP A 225 5.04 11.21 19.25
N ARG A 226 5.35 10.09 19.93
CA ARG A 226 6.68 9.48 19.89
C ARG A 226 7.06 8.98 18.50
N VAL A 227 6.08 8.57 17.70
CA VAL A 227 6.30 8.08 16.34
C VAL A 227 6.71 9.25 15.44
N LEU A 228 6.00 10.38 15.54
CA LEU A 228 6.38 11.61 14.85
C LEU A 228 7.72 12.17 15.34
N GLU A 229 7.94 12.24 16.65
CA GLU A 229 9.19 12.72 17.25
C GLU A 229 10.39 11.92 16.75
N GLU A 230 10.28 10.59 16.69
CA GLU A 230 11.34 9.72 16.17
C GLU A 230 11.57 9.94 14.68
N ALA A 231 10.50 10.08 13.88
CA ALA A 231 10.64 10.39 12.45
C ALA A 231 11.33 11.74 12.22
N LEU A 232 11.03 12.76 13.03
CA LEU A 232 11.69 14.06 12.97
C LEU A 232 13.17 13.98 13.37
N ARG A 233 13.49 13.19 14.40
CA ARG A 233 14.87 12.94 14.83
C ARG A 233 15.68 12.28 13.72
N LEU A 234 15.13 11.25 13.07
CA LEU A 234 15.75 10.57 11.93
C LEU A 234 15.96 11.54 10.76
N ALA A 235 14.92 12.32 10.41
CA ALA A 235 14.99 13.33 9.36
C ALA A 235 16.12 14.34 9.59
N GLN A 236 16.24 14.88 10.81
CA GLN A 236 17.31 15.82 11.16
C GLN A 236 18.70 15.18 11.03
N GLY A 237 18.84 13.92 11.46
CA GLY A 237 20.09 13.16 11.31
C GLY A 237 20.51 12.96 9.86
N ASP A 238 19.55 12.57 8.99
CA ASP A 238 19.81 12.38 7.56
C ASP A 238 20.15 13.70 6.86
N LEU A 239 19.44 14.78 7.20
CA LEU A 239 19.72 16.10 6.65
C LEU A 239 21.08 16.65 7.06
N GLY A 240 21.54 16.34 8.28
CA GLY A 240 22.90 16.66 8.73
C GLY A 240 23.97 15.95 7.92
N ARG A 241 23.74 14.68 7.54
CA ARG A 241 24.66 13.89 6.71
C ARG A 241 24.70 14.32 5.25
N ILE A 242 23.56 14.72 4.68
CA ILE A 242 23.46 15.18 3.29
C ILE A 242 24.09 16.58 3.08
N SER A 243 24.27 17.35 4.16
CA SER A 243 24.81 18.72 4.10
C SER A 243 26.33 18.80 4.30
N GLN A 244 27.00 17.66 4.50
CA GLN A 244 28.46 17.54 4.58
C GLN A 244 29.01 16.96 3.27
#